data_AF-A0A8S0YX60-F1
#
_entry.id   AF-A0A8S0YX60-F1
#
_cell.length_a   1.000
_cell.length_b   1.000
_cell.length_c   1.000
_cell.angle_alpha   90.00
_cell.angle_beta   90.00
_cell.angle_gamma   90.00
#
_symmetry.space_group_name_H-M   'P 1'
#
loop_
_entity.id
_entity.type
_entity.pdbx_description
1 polymer ?
#
loop_
_entity_poly.entity_id
_entity_poly.type
_entity_poly.pdbx_seq_one_letter_code
_entity_poly.pdbx_strand_id
1 'polypeptide(L)'
;MKSAIEKVQSGEMGLNKAYAEFNVPKTNLKRTIKKYLTTQNIEEATEKNLGRFKQIFTKDQELELAAYVKDIESRFFGLTTET
;
A
#
# COMPACT_ATOMS: atom_id res chain seq x y z
N MET A 1 4.74 -6.37 -12.75
CA MET A 1 3.33 -6.64 -12.35
C MET A 1 2.40 -5.52 -12.77
N LYS A 2 2.72 -4.24 -12.50
CA LYS A 2 1.99 -3.05 -12.99
C LYS A 2 1.69 -3.11 -14.50
N SER A 3 2.71 -3.28 -15.33
CA SER A 3 2.56 -3.39 -16.79
C SER A 3 1.68 -4.56 -17.25
N ALA A 4 1.72 -5.69 -16.54
CA ALA A 4 0.88 -6.86 -16.85
C ALA A 4 -0.61 -6.59 -16.55
N ILE A 5 -0.90 -5.80 -15.53
CA ILE A 5 -2.28 -5.41 -15.17
C ILE A 5 -2.81 -4.41 -16.19
N GLU A 6 -2.01 -3.42 -16.56
CA GLU A 6 -2.36 -2.40 -17.57
C GLU A 6 -2.75 -3.06 -18.90
N LYS A 7 -1.92 -3.99 -19.39
CA LYS A 7 -2.16 -4.71 -20.66
C LYS A 7 -3.35 -5.66 -20.62
N VAL A 8 -3.67 -6.22 -19.45
CA VAL A 8 -4.87 -7.07 -19.28
C VAL A 8 -6.12 -6.19 -19.17
N GLN A 9 -6.03 -5.06 -18.49
CA GLN A 9 -7.14 -4.13 -18.31
C GLN A 9 -7.49 -3.39 -19.60
N SER A 10 -6.50 -3.04 -20.42
CA SER A 10 -6.72 -2.44 -21.74
C SER A 10 -7.34 -3.40 -22.75
N GLY A 11 -7.46 -4.69 -22.41
CA GLY A 11 -7.97 -5.74 -23.30
C GLY A 11 -6.96 -6.18 -24.36
N GLU A 12 -5.74 -5.64 -24.34
CA GLU A 12 -4.69 -5.95 -25.32
C GLU A 12 -4.18 -7.39 -25.20
N MET A 13 -4.30 -7.99 -24.00
CA MET A 13 -3.99 -9.40 -23.78
C MET A 13 -4.85 -10.07 -22.71
N GLY A 14 -5.10 -11.37 -22.90
CA GLY A 14 -5.74 -12.19 -21.87
C GLY A 14 -4.78 -12.59 -20.74
N LEU A 15 -5.32 -12.94 -19.58
CA LEU A 15 -4.57 -13.36 -18.38
C LEU A 15 -3.51 -14.43 -18.67
N ASN A 16 -3.84 -15.38 -19.56
CA ASN A 16 -2.94 -16.48 -19.93
C ASN A 16 -1.72 -16.03 -20.73
N LYS A 17 -1.87 -15.03 -21.59
CA LYS A 17 -0.76 -14.49 -22.37
C LYS A 17 0.09 -13.58 -21.49
N ALA A 18 -0.57 -12.76 -20.66
CA ALA A 18 0.08 -11.82 -19.76
C ALA A 18 1.03 -12.46 -18.74
N TYR A 19 0.65 -13.62 -18.15
CA TYR A 19 1.53 -14.26 -17.17
C TYR A 19 2.84 -14.77 -17.81
N ALA A 20 2.76 -15.28 -19.03
CA ALA A 20 3.90 -15.82 -19.77
C ALA A 20 4.80 -14.68 -20.28
N GLU A 21 4.19 -13.66 -20.88
CA GLU A 21 4.89 -12.50 -21.47
C GLU A 21 5.63 -11.68 -20.41
N PHE A 22 4.98 -11.39 -19.27
CA PHE A 22 5.55 -10.56 -18.21
C PHE A 22 6.27 -11.36 -17.11
N ASN A 23 6.42 -12.67 -17.28
CA ASN A 23 7.03 -13.58 -16.31
C ASN A 23 6.51 -13.37 -14.87
N VAL A 24 5.19 -13.26 -14.72
CA VAL A 24 4.53 -13.08 -13.41
C VAL A 24 3.71 -14.31 -13.04
N PRO A 25 3.66 -14.70 -11.75
CA PRO A 25 2.84 -15.84 -11.34
C PRO A 25 1.36 -15.63 -11.64
N LYS A 26 0.72 -16.59 -12.31
CA LYS A 26 -0.69 -16.52 -12.75
C LYS A 26 -1.66 -16.26 -11.59
N THR A 27 -1.46 -16.93 -10.45
CA THR A 27 -2.27 -16.75 -9.23
C THR A 27 -2.14 -15.34 -8.66
N ASN A 28 -0.92 -14.80 -8.67
CA ASN A 28 -0.64 -13.45 -8.19
C ASN A 28 -1.27 -12.41 -9.13
N LEU A 29 -1.09 -12.55 -10.44
CA LEU A 29 -1.70 -11.67 -11.44
C LEU A 29 -3.24 -11.64 -11.30
N LYS A 30 -3.89 -12.81 -11.18
CA LYS A 30 -5.34 -12.89 -10.96
C LYS A 30 -5.77 -12.19 -9.66
N ARG A 31 -5.04 -12.42 -8.56
CA ARG A 31 -5.32 -11.77 -7.27
C ARG A 31 -5.19 -10.26 -7.36
N THR A 32 -4.16 -9.77 -8.04
CA THR A 32 -3.86 -8.34 -8.14
C THR A 32 -4.85 -7.63 -9.06
N ILE A 33 -5.31 -8.26 -10.15
CA ILE A 33 -6.42 -7.74 -10.97
C ILE A 33 -7.71 -7.64 -10.15
N LYS A 34 -8.04 -8.66 -9.35
CA LYS A 34 -9.21 -8.60 -8.46
C LYS A 34 -9.12 -7.43 -7.47
N LYS A 35 -7.95 -7.18 -6.89
CA LYS A 35 -7.71 -6.00 -6.03
C LYS A 35 -7.91 -4.70 -6.80
N TYR A 36 -7.32 -4.59 -7.99
CA TYR A 36 -7.46 -3.43 -8.86
C TYR A 36 -8.93 -3.13 -9.20
N LEU A 37 -9.77 -4.15 -9.45
CA LEU A 37 -11.19 -3.94 -9.69
C LEU A 37 -11.93 -3.32 -8.48
N THR A 38 -11.42 -3.51 -7.27
CA THR A 38 -11.98 -2.93 -6.04
C THR A 38 -11.44 -1.53 -5.76
N THR A 39 -10.13 -1.32 -5.89
CA THR A 39 -9.49 -0.03 -5.58
C THR A 39 -9.50 0.95 -6.75
N GLN A 40 -9.63 0.46 -7.99
CA GLN A 40 -9.40 1.18 -9.25
C GLN A 40 -8.04 1.89 -9.34
N ASN A 41 -7.11 1.55 -8.45
CA ASN A 41 -5.78 2.12 -8.36
C ASN A 41 -4.75 1.01 -8.55
N ILE A 42 -3.94 1.13 -9.60
CA ILE A 42 -2.92 0.13 -9.96
C ILE A 42 -1.78 0.12 -8.92
N GLU A 43 -1.43 1.28 -8.38
CA GLU A 43 -0.35 1.41 -7.40
C GLU A 43 -0.75 0.69 -6.11
N GLU A 44 -1.93 1.02 -5.57
CA GLU A 44 -2.45 0.36 -4.37
C GLU A 44 -2.65 -1.15 -4.55
N ALA A 45 -3.08 -1.58 -5.74
CA ALA A 45 -3.25 -3.01 -6.02
C ALA A 45 -1.90 -3.76 -6.04
N THR A 46 -0.84 -3.13 -6.55
CA THR A 46 0.49 -3.72 -6.70
C THR A 46 1.41 -3.51 -5.51
N GLU A 47 1.09 -2.57 -4.64
CA GLU A 47 1.82 -2.31 -3.41
C GLU A 47 1.88 -3.54 -2.51
N LYS A 48 3.11 -3.87 -2.12
CA LYS A 48 3.39 -4.96 -1.19
C LYS A 48 3.34 -4.44 0.23
N ASN A 49 2.14 -4.32 0.76
CA ASN A 49 1.94 -3.94 2.15
C ASN A 49 1.90 -5.22 3.00
N LEU A 50 2.86 -5.38 3.92
CA LEU A 50 2.73 -6.35 5.00
C LEU A 50 1.59 -5.81 5.89
N GLY A 51 0.50 -6.58 6.06
CA GLY A 51 -0.73 -6.06 6.68
C GLY A 51 -0.52 -5.34 8.03
N ARG A 52 0.42 -5.82 8.86
CA ARG A 52 0.79 -5.19 10.14
C ARG A 52 1.44 -3.81 10.01
N PHE A 53 2.11 -3.55 8.88
CA PHE A 53 2.81 -2.30 8.59
C PHE A 53 1.97 -1.39 7.66
N LYS A 54 0.65 -1.44 7.80
CA LYS A 54 -0.24 -0.50 7.10
C LYS A 54 -0.23 0.83 7.88
N GLN A 55 0.19 1.89 7.22
CA GLN A 55 0.08 3.24 7.73
C GLN A 55 -1.41 3.61 7.89
N ILE A 56 -1.83 3.98 9.10
CA ILE A 56 -3.22 4.33 9.42
C ILE A 56 -3.41 5.84 9.36
N PHE A 57 -2.49 6.60 9.96
CA PHE A 57 -2.49 8.05 9.96
C PHE A 57 -1.77 8.58 8.74
N THR A 58 -2.22 9.71 8.19
CA THR A 58 -1.45 10.41 7.16
C THR A 58 -0.13 10.91 7.75
N LYS A 59 0.87 11.18 6.90
CA LYS A 59 2.16 11.75 7.36
C LYS A 59 1.96 13.05 8.14
N ASP A 60 1.01 13.88 7.72
CA ASP A 60 0.70 15.14 8.39
C ASP A 60 0.10 14.90 9.79
N GLN A 61 -0.81 13.93 9.92
CA GLN A 61 -1.38 13.53 11.21
C GLN A 61 -0.32 12.94 12.14
N GLU A 62 0.57 12.10 11.62
CA GLU A 62 1.69 11.56 12.41
C GLU A 62 2.61 12.68 12.91
N LEU A 63 2.87 13.68 12.07
CA LEU A 63 3.69 14.82 12.44
C LEU A 63 3.02 15.71 13.49
N GLU A 64 1.71 15.94 13.36
CA GLU A 64 0.91 16.67 14.36
C GLU A 64 0.93 15.95 15.71
N LEU A 65 0.67 14.64 15.73
CA LEU A 65 0.69 13.83 16.95
C LEU A 65 2.08 13.82 17.60
N ALA A 66 3.14 13.68 16.79
CA ALA A 66 4.51 13.72 17.28
C ALA A 66 4.87 15.09 17.87
N ALA A 67 4.42 16.19 17.25
CA ALA A 67 4.62 17.54 17.77
C ALA A 67 3.88 17.76 19.08
N TYR A 68 2.63 17.28 19.17
CA TYR A 68 1.80 17.38 20.36
C TYR A 68 2.42 16.64 21.57
N VAL A 69 2.89 15.40 21.37
CA VAL A 69 3.56 14.63 22.43
C VAL A 69 4.79 15.37 22.96
N LYS A 70 5.59 15.96 22.07
CA LYS A 70 6.78 16.74 22.46
C LYS A 70 6.42 18.02 23.22
N ASP A 71 5.38 18.74 22.81
CA ASP A 71 4.91 19.94 23.53
C ASP A 71 4.46 19.57 24.95
N ILE A 72 3.73 18.46 25.10
CA ILE A 72 3.26 18.01 26.41
C ILE A 72 4.43 17.50 27.29
N GLU A 73 5.40 16.80 26.71
CA GLU A 73 6.61 16.40 27.42
C GLU A 73 7.41 17.61 27.92
N SER A 74 7.54 18.66 27.09
CA SER A 74 8.25 19.90 27.46
C SER A 74 7.62 20.62 28.66
N ARG A 75 6.33 20.40 28.89
CA ARG A 75 5.57 20.94 30.02
C ARG A 75 5.57 20.00 31.23
N PHE A 76 6.41 18.96 31.22
CA PHE A 76 6.61 17.97 32.28
C PHE A 76 5.33 17.22 32.69
N PHE A 77 4.41 17.00 31.75
CA PHE A 77 3.18 16.23 32.01
C PHE A 77 3.41 14.70 32.13
N GLY A 78 4.66 14.21 32.03
CA GLY A 78 5.01 12.82 32.33
C GLY A 78 4.46 11.79 31.33
N LEU A 79 4.38 12.12 30.04
CA LEU A 79 3.93 11.19 28.99
C LEU A 79 4.94 10.06 28.71
N THR A 80 6.22 10.31 28.98
CA THR A 80 7.32 9.36 28.82
C THR A 80 7.79 8.94 30.21
N THR A 81 7.68 7.66 30.52
CA THR A 81 8.28 7.08 31.73
C THR A 81 9.67 6.58 31.39
N GLU A 82 10.62 7.50 31.28
CA GLU A 82 12.04 7.16 31.39
C GLU A 82 12.68 8.09 32.42
N THR A 83 12.92 7.54 33.61
CA THR A 83 13.87 8.04 34.62
C THR A 83 14.93 6.98 34.82
#